data_AF-A0A1F4TSL1-F1
#
_entry.id   AF-A0A1F4TSL1-F1
#
_cell.length_a   1.000
_cell.length_b   1.000
_cell.length_c   1.000
_cell.angle_alpha   90.00
_cell.angle_beta   90.00
_cell.angle_gamma   90.00
#
_symmetry.space_group_name_H-M   'P 1'
#
loop_
_entity.id
_entity.type
_entity.pdbx_description
1 polymer ?
#
loop_
_entity_poly.entity_id
_entity_poly.type
_entity_poly.pdbx_seq_one_letter_code
_entity_poly.pdbx_strand_id
1 'polypeptide(L)'
;MNMSNRFNSISEIEAHFKTIANALPDQCKAGDPWVFLSASALIEYLAKLVVGEDNKRTGFIDFIKKWMPSGYYNFVYKNSKRDLPEQMYYVLRCGIVHAFSLIPDDQGKSYGGRERSIVLAHRREQAGQHLKGYEGNNGTLDSVIFVAEDFIADVLTTMMSIFDSAKSDEGLKNNITIWVQKHPPIIGGF
;
A
#
# COMPACT_ATOMS: atom_id res chain seq x y z
N MET A 1 -31.80 -4.76 2.28
CA MET A 1 -31.14 -5.77 3.14
C MET A 1 -30.20 -5.01 4.08
N ASN A 2 -30.51 -4.92 5.38
CA ASN A 2 -29.65 -4.24 6.34
C ASN A 2 -28.31 -4.98 6.42
N MET A 3 -27.24 -4.38 5.92
CA MET A 3 -25.88 -4.92 6.01
C MET A 3 -25.20 -4.60 7.35
N SER A 4 -25.95 -4.07 8.33
CA SER A 4 -25.44 -3.76 9.66
C SER A 4 -25.13 -5.07 10.42
N ASN A 5 -23.85 -5.29 10.72
CA ASN A 5 -23.26 -6.41 11.46
C ASN A 5 -22.98 -7.70 10.67
N ARG A 6 -22.16 -7.60 9.62
CA ARG A 6 -21.54 -8.79 8.99
C ARG A 6 -20.27 -9.27 9.70
N PHE A 7 -19.59 -8.38 10.42
CA PHE A 7 -18.45 -8.71 11.27
C PHE A 7 -18.83 -8.39 12.71
N ASN A 8 -18.86 -9.42 13.55
CA ASN A 8 -19.19 -9.38 14.97
C ASN A 8 -17.93 -9.32 15.85
N SER A 9 -16.74 -9.55 15.28
CA SER A 9 -15.48 -9.48 16.02
C SER A 9 -14.30 -9.06 15.15
N ILE A 10 -13.24 -8.57 15.81
CA ILE A 10 -11.95 -8.27 15.17
C ILE A 10 -11.33 -9.52 14.52
N SER A 11 -11.56 -10.70 15.10
CA SER A 11 -11.05 -11.97 14.59
C SER A 11 -11.71 -12.37 13.26
N GLU A 12 -12.99 -12.08 13.08
CA GLU A 12 -13.67 -12.30 11.79
C GLU A 12 -13.16 -11.34 10.72
N ILE A 13 -12.88 -10.08 11.09
CA ILE A 13 -12.26 -9.09 10.19
C ILE A 13 -10.86 -9.58 9.78
N GLU A 14 -10.03 -9.96 10.75
CA GLU A 14 -8.68 -10.49 10.52
C GLU A 14 -8.73 -11.71 9.57
N ALA A 15 -9.65 -12.66 9.82
CA ALA A 15 -9.81 -13.85 8.99
C ALA A 15 -10.17 -13.50 7.54
N HIS A 16 -11.08 -12.54 7.34
CA HIS A 16 -11.44 -12.07 5.99
C HIS A 16 -10.26 -11.43 5.27
N PHE A 17 -9.51 -10.55 5.94
CA PHE A 17 -8.32 -9.92 5.36
C PHE A 17 -7.20 -10.93 5.06
N LYS A 18 -7.05 -11.98 5.88
CA LYS A 18 -6.15 -13.11 5.58
C LYS A 18 -6.54 -13.84 4.29
N THR A 19 -7.83 -14.03 4.03
CA THR A 19 -8.28 -14.64 2.76
C THR A 19 -7.90 -13.78 1.56
N ILE A 20 -8.12 -12.46 1.62
CA ILE A 20 -7.73 -11.52 0.56
C ILE A 20 -6.21 -11.55 0.36
N ALA A 21 -5.47 -11.50 1.46
CA ALA A 21 -4.01 -11.52 1.46
C ALA A 21 -3.42 -12.75 0.77
N ASN A 22 -4.01 -13.93 1.01
CA ASN A 22 -3.53 -15.18 0.41
C ASN A 22 -3.71 -15.22 -1.11
N ALA A 23 -4.58 -14.40 -1.69
CA ALA A 23 -4.76 -14.32 -3.14
C ALA A 23 -3.73 -13.42 -3.86
N LEU A 24 -3.08 -12.50 -3.13
CA LEU A 24 -2.14 -11.54 -3.73
C LEU A 24 -0.85 -12.17 -4.26
N PRO A 25 -0.19 -13.12 -3.57
CA PRO A 25 1.02 -13.75 -4.09
C PRO A 25 0.84 -14.47 -5.43
N ASP A 26 -0.35 -14.99 -5.71
CA ASP A 26 -0.63 -15.65 -6.99
C ASP A 26 -0.67 -14.65 -8.16
N GLN A 27 -1.01 -13.38 -7.91
CA GLN A 27 -0.94 -12.32 -8.93
C GLN A 27 0.50 -12.00 -9.32
N CYS A 28 1.47 -12.12 -8.40
CA CYS A 28 2.89 -11.92 -8.72
C CYS A 28 3.38 -12.90 -9.81
N LYS A 29 2.90 -14.16 -9.78
CA LYS A 29 3.34 -15.22 -10.70
C LYS A 29 3.00 -14.95 -12.16
N ALA A 30 1.93 -14.18 -12.40
CA ALA A 30 1.51 -13.82 -13.74
C ALA A 30 2.44 -12.79 -14.40
N GLY A 31 3.31 -12.11 -13.62
CA GLY A 31 4.18 -11.07 -14.14
C GLY A 31 3.41 -9.82 -14.62
N ASP A 32 2.17 -9.66 -14.16
CA ASP A 32 1.28 -8.60 -14.59
C ASP A 32 1.32 -7.37 -13.65
N PRO A 33 0.99 -6.17 -14.15
CA PRO A 33 0.99 -4.97 -13.33
C PRO A 33 -0.19 -4.90 -12.34
N TRP A 34 -1.17 -5.81 -12.42
CA TRP A 34 -2.37 -5.76 -11.58
C TRP A 34 -2.06 -5.96 -10.11
N VAL A 35 -1.01 -6.73 -9.81
CA VAL A 35 -0.53 -6.90 -8.44
C VAL A 35 -0.22 -5.56 -7.75
N PHE A 36 0.33 -4.58 -8.48
CA PHE A 36 0.63 -3.26 -7.92
C PHE A 36 -0.64 -2.45 -7.68
N LEU A 37 -1.63 -2.54 -8.56
CA LEU A 37 -2.94 -1.92 -8.35
C LEU A 37 -3.62 -2.50 -7.11
N SER A 38 -3.69 -3.83 -7.00
CA SER A 38 -4.28 -4.54 -5.87
C SER A 38 -3.59 -4.17 -4.55
N ALA A 39 -2.26 -4.16 -4.53
CA ALA A 39 -1.46 -3.75 -3.38
C ALA A 39 -1.72 -2.28 -2.99
N SER A 40 -1.75 -1.38 -3.97
CA SER A 40 -1.97 0.05 -3.75
C SER A 40 -3.36 0.33 -3.19
N ALA A 41 -4.38 -0.35 -3.70
CA ALA A 41 -5.75 -0.28 -3.18
C ALA A 41 -5.83 -0.82 -1.74
N LEU A 42 -5.13 -1.92 -1.45
CA LEU A 42 -5.06 -2.47 -0.09
C LEU A 42 -4.38 -1.48 0.87
N ILE A 43 -3.26 -0.86 0.50
CA ILE A 43 -2.59 0.17 1.31
C ILE A 43 -3.54 1.34 1.59
N GLU A 44 -4.24 1.87 0.57
CA GLU A 44 -5.23 2.94 0.75
C GLU A 44 -6.34 2.54 1.74
N TYR A 45 -6.82 1.30 1.65
CA TYR A 45 -7.82 0.80 2.57
C TYR A 45 -7.26 0.68 4.00
N LEU A 46 -6.07 0.09 4.17
CA LEU A 46 -5.42 -0.08 5.47
C LEU A 46 -5.10 1.27 6.13
N ALA A 47 -4.70 2.28 5.36
CA ALA A 47 -4.46 3.63 5.87
C ALA A 47 -5.70 4.24 6.54
N LYS A 48 -6.89 3.99 5.99
CA LYS A 48 -8.16 4.44 6.59
C LYS A 48 -8.60 3.54 7.73
N LEU A 49 -8.37 2.23 7.58
CA LEU A 49 -8.69 1.21 8.58
C LEU A 49 -8.03 1.50 9.94
N VAL A 50 -6.73 1.82 9.95
CA VAL A 50 -5.99 2.04 11.21
C VAL A 50 -6.38 3.34 11.93
N VAL A 51 -6.94 4.30 11.21
CA VAL A 51 -7.37 5.60 11.77
C VAL A 51 -8.86 5.61 12.08
N GLY A 52 -9.67 4.82 11.36
CA GLY A 52 -11.13 4.83 11.49
C GLY A 52 -11.83 5.87 10.58
N GLU A 53 -11.09 6.60 9.76
CA GLU A 53 -11.59 7.67 8.89
C GLU A 53 -10.70 7.91 7.66
N ASP A 54 -11.19 8.72 6.71
CA ASP A 54 -10.43 9.11 5.52
C ASP A 54 -9.63 10.40 5.76
N ASN A 55 -8.39 10.24 6.25
CA ASN A 55 -7.43 11.33 6.43
C ASN A 55 -6.63 11.69 5.16
N LYS A 56 -7.12 11.25 4.00
CA LYS A 56 -6.63 11.63 2.66
C LYS A 56 -5.11 11.45 2.56
N ARG A 57 -4.42 12.48 2.06
CA ARG A 57 -2.97 12.49 1.84
C ARG A 57 -2.17 12.25 3.12
N THR A 58 -2.48 12.98 4.18
CA THR A 58 -1.73 12.89 5.43
C THR A 58 -1.88 11.50 6.05
N GLY A 59 -3.11 10.96 6.07
CA GLY A 59 -3.37 9.60 6.55
C GLY A 59 -2.58 8.53 5.79
N PHE A 60 -2.49 8.64 4.46
CA PHE A 60 -1.70 7.71 3.65
C PHE A 60 -0.19 7.79 3.96
N ILE A 61 0.36 9.01 4.02
CA ILE A 61 1.80 9.21 4.29
C ILE A 61 2.17 8.74 5.70
N ASP A 62 1.34 9.07 6.69
CA ASP A 62 1.54 8.67 8.08
C ASP A 62 1.41 7.15 8.24
N PHE A 63 0.51 6.53 7.48
CA PHE A 63 0.41 5.07 7.41
C PHE A 63 1.72 4.44 6.94
N ILE A 64 2.30 4.90 5.83
CA ILE A 64 3.59 4.38 5.34
C ILE A 64 4.69 4.56 6.39
N LYS A 65 4.78 5.74 7.01
CA LYS A 65 5.81 6.05 8.01
C LYS A 65 5.67 5.23 9.28
N LYS A 66 4.45 4.89 9.69
CA LYS A 66 4.17 4.18 10.94
C LYS A 66 4.18 2.66 10.79
N TRP A 67 3.61 2.15 9.71
CA TRP A 67 3.24 0.73 9.60
C TRP A 67 4.09 -0.05 8.60
N MET A 68 4.61 0.58 7.56
CA MET A 68 5.42 -0.12 6.56
C MET A 68 6.89 -0.21 7.00
N PRO A 69 7.66 -1.18 6.44
CA PRO A 69 9.07 -1.33 6.77
C PRO A 69 9.87 -0.04 6.67
N SER A 70 10.89 0.09 7.52
CA SER A 70 11.62 1.35 7.66
C SER A 70 12.32 1.83 6.38
N GLY A 71 12.61 0.91 5.45
CA GLY A 71 13.13 1.25 4.14
C GLY A 71 12.23 2.22 3.35
N TYR A 72 10.90 2.19 3.51
CA TYR A 72 10.00 3.07 2.77
C TYR A 72 10.10 4.53 3.20
N TYR A 73 10.39 4.81 4.47
CA TYR A 73 10.50 6.20 4.97
C TYR A 73 11.95 6.66 5.21
N ASN A 74 12.91 5.73 5.26
CA ASN A 74 14.34 6.05 5.32
C ASN A 74 15.01 6.13 3.95
N PHE A 75 14.34 5.71 2.88
CA PHE A 75 14.88 5.79 1.52
C PHE A 75 15.28 7.23 1.17
N VAL A 76 16.47 7.36 0.59
CA VAL A 76 17.02 8.64 0.14
C VAL A 76 17.26 8.55 -1.36
N TYR A 77 16.57 9.40 -2.10
CA TYR A 77 16.82 9.60 -3.53
C TYR A 77 18.21 10.19 -3.77
N LYS A 78 18.74 10.05 -4.99
CA LYS A 78 20.03 10.64 -5.38
C LYS A 78 20.03 12.15 -5.23
N ASN A 79 18.90 12.80 -5.51
CA ASN A 79 18.70 14.24 -5.25
C ASN A 79 18.60 14.61 -3.76
N SER A 80 18.92 13.69 -2.84
CA SER A 80 18.89 13.85 -1.38
C SER A 80 17.50 13.99 -0.76
N LYS A 81 16.42 13.88 -1.53
CA LYS A 81 15.05 13.90 -0.98
C LYS A 81 14.74 12.59 -0.25
N ARG A 82 13.97 12.70 0.84
CA ARG A 82 13.48 11.60 1.67
C ARG A 82 11.95 11.59 1.70
N ASP A 83 11.36 11.53 0.53
CA ASP A 83 9.93 11.73 0.32
C ASP A 83 9.29 10.56 -0.42
N LEU A 84 9.84 9.35 -0.28
CA LEU A 84 9.26 8.14 -0.87
C LEU A 84 7.80 7.91 -0.41
N PRO A 85 7.41 8.11 0.87
CA PRO A 85 6.00 8.02 1.27
C PRO A 85 5.09 8.97 0.48
N GLU A 86 5.55 10.19 0.23
CA GLU A 86 4.86 11.19 -0.60
C GLU A 86 4.81 10.73 -2.07
N GLN A 87 5.91 10.22 -2.62
CA GLN A 87 5.93 9.68 -3.99
C GLN A 87 5.01 8.47 -4.15
N MET A 88 4.91 7.60 -3.15
CA MET A 88 3.94 6.49 -3.15
C MET A 88 2.51 7.01 -3.19
N TYR A 89 2.17 8.05 -2.44
CA TYR A 89 0.84 8.67 -2.53
C TYR A 89 0.53 9.16 -3.96
N TYR A 90 1.49 9.83 -4.61
CA TYR A 90 1.27 10.36 -5.95
C TYR A 90 1.25 9.30 -7.05
N VAL A 91 2.16 8.33 -6.99
CA VAL A 91 2.29 7.30 -8.04
C VAL A 91 1.26 6.19 -7.82
N LEU A 92 1.17 5.63 -6.61
CA LEU A 92 0.32 4.47 -6.35
C LEU A 92 -1.15 4.87 -6.20
N ARG A 93 -1.46 5.83 -5.33
CA ARG A 93 -2.86 6.19 -5.06
C ARG A 93 -3.42 7.09 -6.16
N CYS A 94 -2.81 8.25 -6.41
CA CYS A 94 -3.32 9.17 -7.44
C CYS A 94 -3.12 8.61 -8.86
N GLY A 95 -1.95 8.06 -9.16
CA GLY A 95 -1.66 7.45 -10.46
C GLY A 95 -2.42 6.13 -10.65
N ILE A 96 -2.00 5.07 -9.96
CA ILE A 96 -2.46 3.71 -10.26
C ILE A 96 -3.94 3.52 -9.89
N VAL A 97 -4.34 3.89 -8.67
CA VAL A 97 -5.70 3.63 -8.17
C VAL A 97 -6.73 4.60 -8.77
N HIS A 98 -6.42 5.90 -8.85
CA HIS A 98 -7.41 6.91 -9.30
C HIS A 98 -7.37 7.22 -10.79
N ALA A 99 -6.20 7.20 -11.42
CA ALA A 99 -6.02 7.60 -12.82
C ALA A 99 -5.64 6.43 -13.75
N PHE A 100 -5.49 5.22 -13.21
CA PHE A 100 -5.03 4.04 -13.95
C PHE A 100 -3.72 4.28 -14.74
N SER A 101 -2.80 5.00 -14.10
CA SER A 101 -1.54 5.48 -14.67
C SER A 101 -0.35 5.13 -13.77
N LEU A 102 0.82 4.86 -14.34
CA LEU A 102 2.05 4.61 -13.58
C LEU A 102 2.84 5.89 -13.27
N ILE A 103 2.22 7.06 -13.43
CA ILE A 103 2.78 8.36 -13.12
C ILE A 103 1.77 9.19 -12.31
N PRO A 104 2.24 10.20 -11.56
CA PRO A 104 1.34 11.16 -10.92
C PRO A 104 0.41 11.83 -11.94
N ASP A 105 -0.82 12.10 -11.54
CA ASP A 105 -1.73 12.96 -12.29
C ASP A 105 -1.28 14.44 -12.22
N ASP A 106 -1.91 15.32 -13.01
CA ASP A 106 -1.53 16.74 -13.09
C ASP A 106 -1.62 17.44 -11.73
N GLN A 107 -2.63 17.06 -10.92
CA GLN A 107 -2.76 17.56 -9.57
C GLN A 107 -1.58 17.09 -8.70
N GLY A 108 -1.24 15.81 -8.71
CA GLY A 108 -0.11 15.24 -7.98
C GLY A 108 1.22 15.89 -8.36
N LYS A 109 1.44 16.16 -9.65
CA LYS A 109 2.61 16.90 -10.15
C LYS A 109 2.70 18.30 -9.54
N SER A 110 1.58 19.03 -9.47
CA SER A 110 1.54 20.38 -8.87
C SER A 110 1.92 20.40 -7.38
N TYR A 111 1.77 19.28 -6.67
CA TYR A 111 2.15 19.13 -5.26
C TYR A 111 3.50 18.44 -5.04
N GLY A 112 4.31 18.25 -6.10
CA GLY A 112 5.66 17.69 -6.01
C GLY A 112 5.78 16.19 -6.31
N GLY A 113 4.74 15.57 -6.85
CA GLY A 113 4.80 14.24 -7.44
C GLY A 113 5.75 14.22 -8.63
N ARG A 114 6.68 13.26 -8.64
CA ARG A 114 7.68 13.10 -9.69
C ARG A 114 7.38 11.86 -10.51
N GLU A 115 7.36 12.04 -11.82
CA GLU A 115 7.32 10.91 -12.74
C GLU A 115 8.55 10.03 -12.55
N ARG A 116 8.39 8.72 -12.72
CA ARG A 116 9.47 7.74 -12.64
C ARG A 116 10.23 7.75 -11.30
N SER A 117 9.64 8.27 -10.23
CA SER A 117 10.21 8.19 -8.88
C SER A 117 10.15 6.77 -8.29
N ILE A 118 9.32 5.91 -8.88
CA ILE A 118 9.17 4.49 -8.53
C ILE A 118 9.21 3.68 -9.83
N VAL A 119 10.04 2.64 -9.86
CA VAL A 119 10.09 1.63 -10.93
C VAL A 119 9.42 0.36 -10.42
N LEU A 120 8.39 -0.10 -11.12
CA LEU A 120 7.69 -1.34 -10.81
C LEU A 120 8.31 -2.49 -11.60
N ALA A 121 8.68 -3.57 -10.92
CA ALA A 121 9.35 -4.71 -11.53
C ALA A 121 8.90 -6.03 -10.92
N HIS A 122 8.97 -7.11 -11.70
CA HIS A 122 8.87 -8.48 -11.19
C HIS A 122 10.27 -9.07 -11.02
N ARG A 123 10.41 -9.96 -10.04
CA ARG A 123 11.67 -10.67 -9.82
C ARG A 123 11.94 -11.61 -10.99
N ARG A 124 13.09 -11.42 -11.66
CA ARG A 124 13.58 -12.35 -12.68
C ARG A 124 14.56 -13.36 -12.10
N GLU A 125 15.74 -12.94 -11.63
CA GLU A 125 16.77 -13.91 -11.19
C GLU A 125 17.67 -13.44 -10.04
N GLN A 126 17.44 -12.26 -9.44
CA GLN A 126 18.23 -11.77 -8.29
C GLN A 126 17.33 -11.32 -7.13
N ALA A 127 17.61 -11.83 -5.94
CA ALA A 127 17.04 -11.32 -4.69
C ALA A 127 17.66 -9.96 -4.32
N GLY A 128 16.88 -9.09 -3.66
CA GLY A 128 17.40 -7.90 -3.00
C GLY A 128 17.56 -6.65 -3.86
N GLN A 129 16.70 -6.42 -4.85
CA GLN A 129 16.58 -5.13 -5.55
C GLN A 129 15.48 -4.22 -4.98
N HIS A 130 14.56 -4.78 -4.19
CA HIS A 130 13.49 -4.03 -3.55
C HIS A 130 14.05 -2.92 -2.65
N LEU A 131 13.49 -1.71 -2.78
CA LEU A 131 13.93 -0.48 -2.10
C LEU A 131 15.37 -0.04 -2.39
N LYS A 132 15.97 -0.50 -3.49
CA LYS A 132 17.23 0.06 -4.01
C LYS A 132 16.98 1.22 -4.95
N GLY A 133 17.93 2.17 -4.95
CA GLY A 133 17.98 3.21 -5.97
C GLY A 133 18.28 2.63 -7.35
N TYR A 134 17.63 3.16 -8.37
CA TYR A 134 17.82 2.78 -9.76
C TYR A 134 18.15 3.99 -10.62
N GLU A 135 19.25 3.86 -11.35
CA GLU A 135 19.73 4.84 -12.32
C GLU A 135 19.62 4.23 -13.73
N GLY A 136 18.43 4.28 -14.33
CA GLY A 136 18.26 3.94 -15.75
C GLY A 136 18.70 5.08 -16.68
N ASN A 137 18.95 4.74 -17.95
CA ASN A 137 19.27 5.68 -19.05
C ASN A 137 20.38 6.70 -18.71
N ASN A 138 21.64 6.23 -18.60
CA ASN A 138 22.81 7.09 -18.40
C ASN A 138 22.74 8.01 -17.15
N GLY A 139 22.09 7.56 -16.07
CA GLY A 139 22.01 8.32 -14.81
C GLY A 139 20.91 9.37 -14.75
N THR A 140 19.97 9.37 -15.70
CA THR A 140 18.87 10.36 -15.76
C THR A 140 17.66 10.00 -14.90
N LEU A 141 17.54 8.75 -14.46
CA LEU A 141 16.48 8.33 -13.54
C LEU A 141 16.96 8.37 -12.09
N ASP A 142 16.14 8.94 -11.22
CA ASP A 142 16.29 8.95 -9.77
C ASP A 142 15.07 8.25 -9.16
N SER A 143 15.12 6.92 -9.17
CA SER A 143 13.98 6.06 -8.86
C SER A 143 14.30 5.10 -7.71
N VAL A 144 13.27 4.64 -7.00
CA VAL A 144 13.34 3.43 -6.18
C VAL A 144 12.74 2.25 -6.93
N ILE A 145 13.28 1.04 -6.75
CA ILE A 145 12.72 -0.19 -7.33
C ILE A 145 11.73 -0.82 -6.37
N PHE A 146 10.50 -1.05 -6.82
CA PHE A 146 9.52 -1.91 -6.16
C PHE A 146 9.43 -3.23 -6.91
N VAL A 147 10.06 -4.26 -6.33
CA VAL A 147 9.89 -5.64 -6.77
C VAL A 147 8.55 -6.16 -6.24
N ALA A 148 7.67 -6.65 -7.12
CA ALA A 148 6.30 -7.05 -6.82
C ALA A 148 6.21 -8.04 -5.65
N GLU A 149 7.05 -9.07 -5.66
CA GLU A 149 7.04 -10.14 -4.67
C GLU A 149 7.39 -9.63 -3.26
N ASP A 150 8.40 -8.78 -3.17
CA ASP A 150 8.82 -8.16 -1.90
C ASP A 150 7.82 -7.10 -1.45
N PHE A 151 7.30 -6.30 -2.39
CA PHE A 151 6.31 -5.27 -2.11
C PHE A 151 5.03 -5.89 -1.53
N ILE A 152 4.53 -6.97 -2.12
CA ILE A 152 3.40 -7.73 -1.58
C ILE A 152 3.73 -8.31 -0.22
N ALA A 153 4.90 -8.94 -0.05
CA ALA A 153 5.29 -9.47 1.26
C ALA A 153 5.28 -8.38 2.35
N ASP A 154 5.83 -7.20 2.07
CA ASP A 154 5.82 -6.07 2.99
C ASP A 154 4.41 -5.59 3.33
N VAL A 155 3.51 -5.49 2.33
CA VAL A 155 2.11 -5.10 2.55
C VAL A 155 1.37 -6.15 3.39
N LEU A 156 1.59 -7.44 3.13
CA LEU A 156 0.97 -8.53 3.90
C LEU A 156 1.47 -8.57 5.34
N THR A 157 2.78 -8.43 5.55
CA THR A 157 3.36 -8.33 6.90
C THR A 157 2.82 -7.10 7.63
N THR A 158 2.70 -5.97 6.94
CA THR A 158 2.10 -4.75 7.50
C THR A 158 0.67 -4.99 7.96
N MET A 159 -0.18 -5.57 7.09
CA MET A 159 -1.55 -5.92 7.41
C MET A 159 -1.64 -6.84 8.64
N MET A 160 -0.82 -7.88 8.68
CA MET A 160 -0.78 -8.80 9.82
C MET A 160 -0.36 -8.09 11.11
N SER A 161 0.63 -7.21 11.05
CA SER A 161 1.10 -6.44 12.21
C SER A 161 0.03 -5.49 12.78
N ILE A 162 -0.84 -4.94 11.91
CA ILE A 162 -1.97 -4.09 12.33
C ILE A 162 -2.95 -4.90 13.16
N PHE A 163 -3.36 -6.07 12.68
CA PHE A 163 -4.29 -6.94 13.41
C PHE A 163 -3.69 -7.50 14.69
N ASP A 164 -2.39 -7.86 14.67
CA ASP A 164 -1.70 -8.29 15.88
C ASP A 164 -1.61 -7.16 16.92
N SER A 165 -1.31 -5.93 16.49
CA SER A 165 -1.30 -4.76 17.38
C SER A 165 -2.69 -4.45 17.95
N ALA A 166 -3.75 -4.64 17.18
CA ALA A 166 -5.13 -4.41 17.61
C ALA A 166 -5.60 -5.39 18.70
N LYS A 167 -4.87 -6.49 18.96
CA LYS A 167 -5.19 -7.42 20.06
C LYS A 167 -4.91 -6.80 21.44
N SER A 168 -4.02 -5.81 21.51
CA SER A 168 -3.65 -5.11 22.75
C SER A 168 -3.91 -3.60 22.72
N ASP A 169 -4.13 -3.01 21.55
CA ASP A 169 -4.50 -1.59 21.37
C ASP A 169 -6.01 -1.44 21.12
N GLU A 170 -6.76 -1.10 22.18
CA GLU A 170 -8.22 -0.90 22.10
C GLU A 170 -8.61 0.29 21.20
N GLY A 171 -7.76 1.32 21.08
CA GLY A 171 -8.00 2.45 20.19
C GLY A 171 -7.94 2.02 18.73
N LEU A 172 -6.89 1.29 18.36
CA LEU A 172 -6.73 0.72 17.01
C LEU A 172 -7.85 -0.28 16.69
N LYS A 173 -8.21 -1.15 17.64
CA LYS A 173 -9.32 -2.09 17.50
C LYS A 173 -10.66 -1.40 17.25
N ASN A 174 -10.92 -0.30 17.97
CA ASN A 174 -12.11 0.52 17.75
C ASN A 174 -12.09 1.18 16.37
N ASN A 175 -10.96 1.75 15.95
CA ASN A 175 -10.79 2.35 14.62
C ASN A 175 -11.08 1.35 13.48
N ILE A 176 -10.48 0.16 13.56
CA ILE A 176 -10.71 -0.93 12.59
C ILE A 176 -12.20 -1.29 12.54
N THR A 177 -12.82 -1.45 13.70
CA THR A 177 -14.23 -1.85 13.82
C THR A 177 -15.16 -0.80 13.21
N ILE A 178 -14.97 0.48 13.56
CA ILE A 178 -15.76 1.60 13.03
C ILE A 178 -15.63 1.67 11.51
N TRP A 179 -14.41 1.58 10.97
CA TRP A 179 -14.19 1.67 9.54
C TRP A 179 -14.87 0.53 8.80
N VAL A 180 -14.70 -0.72 9.24
CA VAL A 180 -15.31 -1.89 8.59
C VAL A 180 -16.84 -1.88 8.67
N GLN A 181 -17.42 -1.41 9.77
CA GLN A 181 -18.88 -1.29 9.89
C GLN A 181 -19.44 -0.24 8.93
N LYS A 182 -18.75 0.89 8.76
CA LYS A 182 -19.15 1.98 7.88
C LYS A 182 -18.88 1.68 6.40
N HIS A 183 -17.78 0.97 6.14
CA HIS A 183 -17.24 0.68 4.81
C HIS A 183 -16.85 -0.81 4.72
N PRO A 184 -17.85 -1.72 4.73
CA PRO A 184 -17.58 -3.15 4.73
C PRO A 184 -16.80 -3.56 3.47
N PRO A 185 -15.76 -4.39 3.60
CA PRO A 185 -14.99 -4.87 2.46
C PRO A 185 -15.88 -5.71 1.52
N ILE A 186 -15.51 -5.72 0.23
CA ILE A 186 -16.21 -6.51 -0.78
C ILE A 186 -15.93 -7.99 -0.51
N ILE A 187 -17.01 -8.76 -0.34
CA ILE A 187 -16.97 -10.21 -0.22
C ILE A 187 -17.40 -10.78 -1.57
N GLY A 188 -16.49 -11.49 -2.24
CA GLY A 188 -16.79 -12.21 -3.47
C GLY A 188 -17.64 -13.44 -3.18
N GLY A 189 -18.65 -13.68 -4.00
CA GLY A 189 -19.59 -14.80 -3.87
C GLY A 189 -20.98 -14.36 -4.33
N PHE A 190 -21.48 -15.01 -5.38
CA PHE A 190 -22.89 -14.97 -5.77
C PHE A 190 -23.52 -16.32 -5.43
#